data_AF-X5X7P0-F1
#
_entry.id   AF-X5X7P0-F1
#
_cell.length_a   1.000
_cell.length_b   1.000
_cell.length_c   1.000
_cell.angle_alpha   90.00
_cell.angle_beta   90.00
_cell.angle_gamma   90.00
#
_symmetry.space_group_name_H-M   'P 1'
#
loop_
_entity.id
_entity.type
_entity.pdbx_description
1 polymer ?
#
loop_
_entity_poly.entity_id
_entity_poly.type
_entity_poly.pdbx_seq_one_letter_code
_entity_poly.pdbx_strand_id
1 'polypeptide(L)'
;MQLVEFLAPHFQFVSDPTAWVALLTLIVLEVVLGIDNLIFISILTNKLPEAQRARARRLGISAALIMRLVLLATISIIVQLTTPVFTAFGHGFSWRDLILIAGGLFLVWKATKEIHHTVDPDDHNDTMMGETLQISLAGAIFQILLLDLVFSIDSIITAVGMTDEIAIMYIAVIVAVSVMMLAAGPLANFIAKNPSIVMLALGFLLMIGMTLIADGMGYHVPKGYIYAAMGFSALVEGLNMLARRRKKSGGGH
;
A
#
# COMPACT_ATOMS: atom_id res chain seq x y z
N MET A 1 -31.25 4.86 -24.36
CA MET A 1 -30.37 4.56 -25.51
C MET A 1 -29.01 5.21 -25.34
N GLN A 2 -28.91 6.54 -25.18
CA GLN A 2 -27.62 7.26 -24.98
C GLN A 2 -26.75 6.74 -23.83
N LEU A 3 -27.33 6.35 -22.70
CA LEU A 3 -26.58 5.80 -21.56
C LEU A 3 -26.03 4.40 -21.84
N VAL A 4 -26.75 3.61 -22.66
CA VAL A 4 -26.30 2.28 -23.09
C VAL A 4 -25.25 2.39 -24.19
N GLU A 5 -25.38 3.34 -25.12
CA GLU A 5 -24.35 3.60 -26.15
C GLU A 5 -23.06 4.21 -25.58
N PHE A 6 -23.18 5.02 -24.51
CA PHE A 6 -22.03 5.53 -23.78
C PHE A 6 -21.31 4.44 -22.97
N LEU A 7 -22.07 3.53 -22.35
CA LEU A 7 -21.52 2.43 -21.55
C LEU A 7 -21.11 1.22 -22.40
N ALA A 8 -21.72 0.98 -23.56
CA ALA A 8 -21.51 -0.22 -24.37
C ALA A 8 -20.04 -0.46 -24.74
N PRO A 9 -19.24 0.55 -25.17
CA PRO A 9 -17.81 0.39 -25.42
C PRO A 9 -17.07 -0.11 -24.18
N HIS A 10 -17.41 0.43 -23.01
CA HIS A 10 -16.81 0.08 -21.72
C HIS A 10 -17.22 -1.30 -21.19
N PHE A 11 -18.18 -2.00 -21.82
CA PHE A 11 -18.58 -3.36 -21.47
C PHE A 11 -18.30 -4.38 -22.59
N GLN A 12 -17.67 -3.97 -23.70
CA GLN A 12 -17.32 -4.90 -24.79
C GLN A 12 -16.35 -5.98 -24.32
N PHE A 13 -15.48 -5.64 -23.35
CA PHE A 13 -14.53 -6.56 -22.72
C PHE A 13 -15.20 -7.76 -22.03
N VAL A 14 -16.47 -7.66 -21.65
CA VAL A 14 -17.21 -8.76 -20.96
C VAL A 14 -17.28 -10.02 -21.84
N SER A 15 -17.23 -9.84 -23.16
CA SER A 15 -17.28 -10.94 -24.13
C SER A 15 -15.88 -11.49 -24.51
N ASP A 16 -14.80 -10.87 -24.02
CA ASP A 16 -13.43 -11.26 -24.31
C ASP A 16 -12.81 -12.04 -23.14
N PRO A 17 -12.46 -13.32 -23.30
CA PRO A 17 -11.79 -14.11 -22.27
C PRO A 17 -10.48 -13.49 -21.76
N THR A 18 -9.75 -12.76 -22.61
CA THR A 18 -8.46 -12.15 -22.23
C THR A 18 -8.66 -10.99 -21.25
N ALA A 19 -9.73 -10.21 -21.41
CA ALA A 19 -10.10 -9.13 -20.51
C ALA A 19 -10.43 -9.64 -19.10
N TRP A 20 -11.06 -10.81 -18.97
CA TRP A 20 -11.29 -11.44 -17.68
C TRP A 20 -10.00 -11.87 -16.98
N VAL A 21 -9.02 -12.35 -17.74
CA VAL A 21 -7.68 -12.67 -17.20
C VAL A 21 -6.97 -11.41 -16.74
N ALA A 22 -7.02 -10.33 -17.53
CA ALA A 22 -6.46 -9.04 -17.14
C ALA A 22 -7.14 -8.49 -15.88
N LEU A 23 -8.48 -8.53 -15.81
CA LEU A 23 -9.24 -8.13 -14.63
C LEU A 23 -8.85 -8.92 -13.39
N LEU A 24 -8.80 -10.26 -13.50
CA LEU A 24 -8.42 -11.11 -12.38
C LEU A 24 -6.98 -10.83 -11.93
N THR A 25 -6.06 -10.66 -12.88
CA THR A 25 -4.65 -10.35 -12.60
C THR A 25 -4.53 -9.01 -11.89
N LEU A 26 -5.23 -7.98 -12.37
CA LEU A 26 -5.27 -6.67 -11.73
C LEU A 26 -5.87 -6.75 -10.33
N ILE A 27 -7.02 -7.42 -10.14
CA ILE A 27 -7.59 -7.61 -8.80
C ILE A 27 -6.58 -8.26 -7.86
N VAL A 28 -5.88 -9.31 -8.30
CA VAL A 28 -4.88 -10.00 -7.47
C VAL A 28 -3.73 -9.06 -7.13
N LEU A 29 -3.15 -8.37 -8.11
CA LEU A 29 -2.06 -7.42 -7.88
C LEU A 29 -2.49 -6.30 -6.93
N GLU A 30 -3.70 -5.78 -7.12
CA GLU A 30 -4.29 -4.73 -6.32
C GLU A 30 -4.53 -5.15 -4.87
N VAL A 31 -5.01 -6.37 -4.66
CA VAL A 31 -5.20 -6.92 -3.31
C VAL A 31 -3.86 -7.18 -2.65
N VAL A 32 -2.89 -7.77 -3.35
CA VAL A 32 -1.56 -8.06 -2.80
C VAL A 32 -0.86 -6.77 -2.39
N LEU A 33 -0.83 -5.77 -3.27
CA LEU A 33 -0.29 -4.43 -2.96
C LEU A 33 -1.10 -3.71 -1.88
N GLY A 34 -2.42 -3.87 -1.90
CA GLY A 34 -3.35 -3.26 -0.96
C GLY A 34 -3.19 -3.76 0.47
N ILE A 35 -2.73 -5.00 0.68
CA ILE A 35 -2.45 -5.54 2.02
C ILE A 35 -1.39 -4.69 2.74
N ASP A 36 -0.33 -4.28 2.05
CA ASP A 36 0.72 -3.46 2.65
C ASP A 36 0.19 -2.08 3.07
N ASN A 37 -0.64 -1.46 2.22
CA ASN A 37 -1.34 -0.22 2.54
C ASN A 37 -2.28 -0.39 3.76
N LEU A 38 -3.00 -1.52 3.83
CA LEU A 38 -3.89 -1.83 4.95
C LEU A 38 -3.13 -2.05 6.27
N ILE A 39 -1.95 -2.68 6.21
CA ILE A 39 -1.08 -2.81 7.37
C ILE A 39 -0.60 -1.43 7.83
N PHE A 40 -0.19 -0.55 6.91
CA PHE A 40 0.21 0.81 7.27
C PHE A 40 -0.93 1.60 7.91
N ILE A 41 -2.14 1.56 7.32
CA ILE A 41 -3.36 2.15 7.90
C ILE A 41 -3.57 1.60 9.32
N SER A 42 -3.38 0.30 9.53
CA SER A 42 -3.54 -0.32 10.85
C SER A 42 -2.48 0.18 11.85
N ILE A 43 -1.21 0.27 11.45
CA ILE A 43 -0.12 0.78 12.30
C ILE A 43 -0.38 2.23 12.72
N LEU A 44 -0.74 3.11 11.77
CA LEU A 44 -1.02 4.52 12.07
C LEU A 44 -2.25 4.68 12.95
N THR A 45 -3.34 4.01 12.60
CA THR A 45 -4.61 4.16 13.35
C THR A 45 -4.52 3.54 14.74
N ASN A 46 -3.66 2.54 14.98
CA ASN A 46 -3.44 1.99 16.31
C ASN A 46 -2.77 2.98 17.29
N LYS A 47 -2.12 4.03 16.79
CA LYS A 47 -1.59 5.14 17.62
C LYS A 47 -2.68 6.11 18.10
N LEU A 48 -3.90 6.01 17.54
CA LEU A 48 -5.04 6.82 17.98
C LEU A 48 -5.70 6.21 19.23
N PRO A 49 -6.46 7.01 20.02
CA PRO A 49 -7.31 6.51 21.08
C PRO A 49 -8.26 5.42 20.58
N GLU A 50 -8.51 4.38 21.39
CA GLU A 50 -9.25 3.18 20.98
C GLU A 50 -10.61 3.49 20.33
N ALA A 51 -11.31 4.48 20.88
CA ALA A 51 -12.61 4.95 20.39
C ALA A 51 -12.58 5.50 18.95
N GLN A 52 -11.41 5.97 18.48
CA GLN A 52 -11.24 6.57 17.16
C GLN A 52 -10.68 5.60 16.11
N ARG A 53 -9.95 4.55 16.52
CA ARG A 53 -9.23 3.65 15.61
C ARG A 53 -10.11 3.08 14.49
N ALA A 54 -11.28 2.55 14.84
CA ALA A 54 -12.19 1.94 13.87
C ALA A 54 -12.74 2.96 12.86
N ARG A 55 -13.07 4.18 13.33
CA ARG A 55 -13.51 5.27 12.46
C ARG A 55 -12.38 5.75 11.56
N ALA A 56 -11.18 5.90 12.11
CA ALA A 56 -9.99 6.31 11.38
C ALA A 56 -9.65 5.34 10.24
N ARG A 57 -9.74 4.02 10.47
CA ARG A 57 -9.52 3.01 9.42
C ARG A 57 -10.55 3.13 8.30
N ARG A 58 -11.85 3.20 8.64
CA ARG A 58 -12.91 3.30 7.63
C ARG A 58 -12.77 4.58 6.83
N LEU A 59 -12.59 5.72 7.50
CA LEU A 59 -12.40 7.02 6.84
C LEU A 59 -11.14 7.03 5.98
N GLY A 60 -10.03 6.51 6.49
CA GLY A 60 -8.77 6.41 5.73
C GLY A 60 -8.92 5.57 4.46
N ILE A 61 -9.50 4.37 4.56
CA ILE A 61 -9.70 3.48 3.40
C ILE A 61 -10.71 4.08 2.41
N SER A 62 -11.81 4.66 2.88
CA SER A 62 -12.78 5.31 2.00
C SER A 62 -12.22 6.54 1.31
N ALA A 63 -11.43 7.36 2.01
CA ALA A 63 -10.78 8.52 1.43
C ALA A 63 -9.69 8.12 0.42
N ALA A 64 -8.93 7.05 0.70
CA ALA A 64 -7.98 6.45 -0.23
C ALA A 64 -8.68 5.95 -1.50
N LEU A 65 -9.81 5.24 -1.38
CA LEU A 65 -10.62 4.83 -2.53
C LEU A 65 -11.01 6.03 -3.40
N ILE A 66 -11.57 7.08 -2.78
CA ILE A 66 -12.00 8.28 -3.51
C ILE A 66 -10.80 8.90 -4.23
N MET A 67 -9.67 9.08 -3.55
CA MET A 67 -8.47 9.62 -4.18
C MET A 67 -8.05 8.76 -5.38
N ARG A 68 -8.07 7.45 -5.23
CA ARG A 68 -7.67 6.52 -6.28
C ARG A 68 -8.58 6.57 -7.50
N LEU A 69 -9.89 6.66 -7.29
CA LEU A 69 -10.86 6.86 -8.37
C LEU A 69 -10.68 8.21 -9.07
N VAL A 70 -10.29 9.25 -8.32
CA VAL A 70 -9.93 10.56 -8.88
C VAL A 70 -8.66 10.47 -9.73
N LEU A 71 -7.61 9.79 -9.24
CA LEU A 71 -6.37 9.57 -9.99
C LEU A 71 -6.60 8.75 -11.26
N LEU A 72 -7.47 7.73 -11.20
CA LEU A 72 -7.89 6.98 -12.39
C LEU A 72 -8.71 7.85 -13.35
N ALA A 73 -9.51 8.79 -12.86
CA ALA A 73 -10.25 9.70 -13.74
C ALA A 73 -9.30 10.66 -14.46
N THR A 74 -8.16 10.98 -13.84
CA THR A 74 -7.09 11.82 -14.40
C THR A 74 -5.95 10.99 -15.00
N ILE A 75 -6.19 9.74 -15.39
CA ILE A 75 -5.17 8.82 -15.90
C ILE A 75 -4.37 9.39 -17.09
N SER A 76 -5.02 10.16 -17.96
CA SER A 76 -4.34 10.83 -19.07
C SER A 76 -3.25 11.81 -18.62
N ILE A 77 -3.47 12.49 -17.49
CA ILE A 77 -2.48 13.36 -16.85
C ILE A 77 -1.38 12.51 -16.21
N ILE A 78 -1.76 11.44 -15.51
CA ILE A 78 -0.80 10.52 -14.85
C ILE A 78 0.16 9.91 -15.86
N VAL A 79 -0.31 9.49 -17.04
CA VAL A 79 0.55 8.97 -18.12
C VAL A 79 1.52 10.05 -18.63
N GLN A 80 1.11 11.31 -18.68
CA GLN A 80 2.04 12.39 -19.06
C GLN A 80 3.14 12.63 -18.02
N LEU A 81 2.93 12.24 -16.76
CA LEU A 81 3.97 12.34 -15.71
C LEU A 81 5.16 11.44 -15.98
N THR A 82 5.06 10.46 -16.89
CA THR A 82 6.20 9.61 -17.31
C THR A 82 7.08 10.28 -18.36
N THR A 83 6.70 11.43 -18.89
CA THR A 83 7.51 12.16 -19.87
C THR A 83 8.74 12.77 -19.20
N PRO A 84 9.96 12.61 -19.78
CA PRO A 84 11.17 13.19 -19.21
C PRO A 84 11.09 14.73 -19.14
N VAL A 85 11.32 15.28 -17.95
CA VAL A 85 11.33 16.73 -17.69
C VAL A 85 12.76 17.28 -17.78
N PHE A 86 13.75 16.51 -17.29
CA PHE A 86 15.16 16.85 -17.40
C PHE A 86 16.00 15.57 -17.50
N THR A 87 17.25 15.69 -17.96
CA THR A 87 18.19 14.57 -18.00
C THR A 87 19.33 14.83 -17.02
N ALA A 88 19.61 13.86 -16.14
CA ALA A 88 20.77 13.89 -15.25
C ALA A 88 21.41 12.50 -15.20
N PHE A 89 22.74 12.42 -15.08
CA PHE A 89 23.48 11.15 -15.03
C PHE A 89 23.19 10.19 -16.22
N GLY A 90 22.83 10.73 -17.38
CA GLY A 90 22.44 9.92 -18.55
C GLY A 90 21.03 9.31 -18.49
N HIS A 91 20.24 9.65 -17.46
CA HIS A 91 18.86 9.20 -17.27
C HIS A 91 17.88 10.38 -17.41
N GLY A 92 16.76 10.16 -18.11
CA GLY A 92 15.66 11.13 -18.20
C GLY A 92 14.74 11.01 -16.99
N PHE A 93 14.67 12.05 -16.17
CA PHE A 93 13.81 12.11 -14.99
C PHE A 93 12.46 12.73 -15.34
N SER A 94 11.41 11.97 -15.06
CA SER A 94 10.02 12.39 -15.22
C SER A 94 9.42 12.85 -13.88
N TRP A 95 8.23 13.49 -13.91
CA TRP A 95 7.53 13.87 -12.68
C TRP A 95 7.15 12.64 -11.85
N ARG A 96 6.80 11.53 -12.51
CA ARG A 96 6.57 10.24 -11.84
C ARG A 96 7.79 9.83 -11.05
N ASP A 97 8.97 9.86 -11.65
CA ASP A 97 10.21 9.40 -11.04
C ASP A 97 10.53 10.18 -9.76
N LEU A 98 10.33 11.51 -9.81
CA LEU A 98 10.49 12.36 -8.63
C LEU A 98 9.51 12.01 -7.51
N ILE A 99 8.25 11.73 -7.86
CA ILE A 99 7.23 11.31 -6.88
C ILE A 99 7.60 9.96 -6.25
N LEU A 100 8.05 8.99 -7.05
CA LEU A 100 8.47 7.67 -6.56
C LEU A 100 9.71 7.76 -5.68
N ILE A 101 10.72 8.55 -6.06
CA ILE A 101 11.93 8.76 -5.25
C ILE A 101 11.57 9.46 -3.94
N ALA A 102 10.81 10.55 -3.98
CA ALA A 102 10.42 11.28 -2.78
C ALA A 102 9.56 10.43 -1.83
N GLY A 103 8.58 9.71 -2.39
CA GLY A 103 7.73 8.79 -1.65
C GLY A 103 8.53 7.62 -1.06
N GLY A 104 9.43 7.03 -1.85
CA GLY A 104 10.31 5.95 -1.41
C GLY A 104 11.26 6.39 -0.28
N LEU A 105 11.86 7.57 -0.39
CA LEU A 105 12.68 8.15 0.68
C LEU A 105 11.85 8.39 1.95
N PHE A 106 10.64 8.92 1.81
CA PHE A 106 9.71 9.10 2.94
C PHE A 106 9.39 7.77 3.62
N LEU A 107 9.11 6.72 2.85
CA LEU A 107 8.84 5.37 3.34
C LEU A 107 10.03 4.78 4.08
N VAL A 108 11.23 4.87 3.51
CA VAL A 108 12.48 4.37 4.11
C VAL A 108 12.74 5.08 5.43
N TRP A 109 12.65 6.40 5.45
CA TRP A 109 12.84 7.20 6.66
C TRP A 109 11.81 6.83 7.74
N LYS A 110 10.52 6.75 7.38
CA LYS A 110 9.45 6.40 8.31
C LYS A 110 9.66 4.98 8.85
N ALA A 111 9.88 4.00 7.97
CA ALA A 111 10.08 2.60 8.35
C ALA A 111 11.25 2.47 9.34
N THR A 112 12.38 3.10 9.03
CA THR A 112 13.58 3.09 9.88
C THR A 112 13.30 3.70 11.25
N LYS A 113 12.65 4.87 11.30
CA LYS A 113 12.29 5.53 12.56
C LYS A 113 11.35 4.66 13.42
N GLU A 114 10.37 4.02 12.79
CA GLU A 114 9.43 3.14 13.49
C GLU A 114 10.10 1.86 14.00
N ILE A 115 11.01 1.27 13.21
CA ILE A 115 11.82 0.12 13.61
C ILE A 115 12.65 0.47 14.84
N HIS A 116 13.35 1.62 14.81
CA HIS A 116 14.19 2.07 15.92
C HIS A 116 13.38 2.21 17.22
N HIS A 117 12.24 2.90 17.18
CA HIS A 117 11.35 3.02 18.35
C HIS A 117 10.77 1.67 18.84
N THR A 118 10.63 0.67 17.96
CA THR A 118 10.08 -0.64 18.34
C THR A 118 11.15 -1.55 18.96
N VAL A 119 12.42 -1.35 18.58
CA VAL A 119 13.55 -2.18 19.01
C VAL A 119 14.23 -1.64 20.27
N ASP A 120 14.20 -0.32 20.49
CA ASP A 120 14.83 0.34 21.64
C ASP A 120 13.78 0.93 22.60
N PRO A 121 13.25 0.13 23.55
CA PRO A 121 12.23 0.59 24.49
C PRO A 121 12.77 1.45 25.65
N ASP A 122 14.09 1.65 25.77
CA ASP A 122 14.72 2.41 26.87
C ASP A 122 14.88 3.92 26.56
N ASP A 123 14.49 4.40 25.37
CA ASP A 123 14.53 5.84 25.00
C ASP A 123 13.31 6.63 25.53
N HIS A 124 12.93 6.36 26.78
CA HIS A 124 11.93 7.14 27.51
C HIS A 124 12.52 8.38 28.19
N ASN A 125 13.82 8.67 28.01
CA ASN A 125 14.55 9.69 28.77
C ASN A 125 15.46 10.61 27.92
N ASP A 126 15.03 11.05 26.74
CA ASP A 126 15.61 12.28 26.15
C ASP A 126 14.52 13.25 25.67
N THR A 127 14.18 14.17 26.57
CA THR A 127 13.37 15.36 26.31
C THR A 127 14.10 16.32 25.38
N MET A 128 13.67 16.37 24.11
CA MET A 128 13.45 17.65 23.41
C MET A 128 12.12 17.75 22.64
N MET A 129 11.27 16.71 22.66
CA MET A 129 9.86 16.78 22.25
C MET A 129 9.01 15.96 23.23
N GLY A 130 8.98 16.41 24.48
CA GLY A 130 8.08 15.94 25.52
C GLY A 130 6.64 16.34 25.21
N GLU A 131 6.02 15.59 24.31
CA GLU A 131 4.59 15.34 24.22
C GLU A 131 4.50 14.21 23.19
N THR A 132 3.94 13.07 23.58
CA THR A 132 3.15 12.28 22.65
C THR A 132 2.16 13.24 22.00
N LEU A 133 2.56 13.89 20.91
CA LEU A 133 1.66 14.41 19.89
C LEU A 133 0.91 13.17 19.45
N GLN A 134 -0.17 12.85 20.17
CA GLN A 134 -1.15 11.88 19.72
C GLN A 134 -1.50 12.35 18.33
N ILE A 135 -1.07 11.58 17.32
CA ILE A 135 -1.34 11.90 15.94
C ILE A 135 -2.83 12.23 15.88
N SER A 136 -3.17 13.42 15.42
CA SER A 136 -4.59 13.77 15.32
C SER A 136 -5.23 12.84 14.30
N LEU A 137 -6.54 12.60 14.41
CA LEU A 137 -7.29 11.83 13.42
C LEU A 137 -7.01 12.35 11.99
N ALA A 138 -6.98 13.68 11.83
CA ALA A 138 -6.65 14.32 10.56
C ALA A 138 -5.21 14.05 10.11
N GLY A 139 -4.24 14.08 11.03
CA GLY A 139 -2.84 13.73 10.74
C GLY A 139 -2.66 12.28 10.30
N ALA A 140 -3.37 11.34 10.95
CA ALA A 140 -3.37 9.94 10.55
C ALA A 140 -3.96 9.76 9.14
N ILE A 141 -5.11 10.37 8.87
CA ILE A 141 -5.76 10.32 7.55
C ILE A 141 -4.85 10.95 6.49
N PHE A 142 -4.23 12.09 6.77
CA PHE A 142 -3.32 12.74 5.83
C PHE A 142 -2.12 11.85 5.47
N GLN A 143 -1.50 11.19 6.46
CA GLN A 143 -0.38 10.27 6.20
C GLN A 143 -0.82 9.04 5.41
N ILE A 144 -2.02 8.50 5.68
CA ILE A 144 -2.60 7.40 4.90
C ILE A 144 -2.76 7.84 3.45
N LEU A 145 -3.35 9.01 3.21
CA LEU A 145 -3.57 9.54 1.87
C LEU A 145 -2.25 9.83 1.15
N LEU A 146 -1.27 10.40 1.84
CA LEU A 146 0.04 10.67 1.25
C LEU A 146 0.74 9.38 0.78
N LEU A 147 0.70 8.32 1.58
CA LEU A 147 1.26 7.04 1.16
C LEU A 147 0.45 6.38 0.06
N ASP A 148 -0.87 6.42 0.17
CA ASP A 148 -1.77 5.87 -0.83
C ASP A 148 -1.59 6.56 -2.18
N LEU A 149 -1.31 7.86 -2.21
CA LEU A 149 -0.99 8.61 -3.43
C LEU A 149 0.25 8.06 -4.13
N VAL A 150 1.34 7.85 -3.38
CA VAL A 150 2.61 7.33 -3.92
C VAL A 150 2.39 5.92 -4.50
N PHE A 151 1.71 5.03 -3.77
CA PHE A 151 1.41 3.68 -4.24
C PHE A 151 0.38 3.65 -5.38
N SER A 152 -0.58 4.56 -5.36
CA SER A 152 -1.60 4.67 -6.40
C SER A 152 -0.97 5.09 -7.73
N ILE A 153 0.01 5.98 -7.73
CA ILE A 153 0.69 6.38 -8.97
C ILE A 153 1.45 5.20 -9.59
N ASP A 154 2.22 4.44 -8.80
CA ASP A 154 2.97 3.28 -9.32
C ASP A 154 2.04 2.17 -9.83
N SER A 155 0.99 1.85 -9.06
CA SER A 155 0.00 0.83 -9.43
C SER A 155 -0.82 1.22 -10.66
N ILE A 156 -1.25 2.48 -10.80
CA ILE A 156 -1.99 2.95 -11.99
C ILE A 156 -1.11 2.83 -13.24
N ILE A 157 0.16 3.23 -13.17
CA ILE A 157 1.07 3.12 -14.31
C ILE A 157 1.31 1.65 -14.69
N THR A 158 1.43 0.77 -13.69
CA THR A 158 1.51 -0.68 -13.92
C THR A 158 0.24 -1.21 -14.58
N ALA A 159 -0.94 -0.74 -14.17
CA ALA A 159 -2.22 -1.15 -14.74
C ALA A 159 -2.39 -0.71 -16.20
N VAL A 160 -1.99 0.54 -16.52
CA VAL A 160 -1.96 1.05 -17.90
C VAL A 160 -1.02 0.23 -18.79
N GLY A 161 0.07 -0.31 -18.24
CA GLY A 161 0.95 -1.22 -18.96
C GLY A 161 0.37 -2.62 -19.22
N MET A 162 -0.74 -2.98 -18.56
CA MET A 162 -1.35 -4.32 -18.64
C MET A 162 -2.63 -4.34 -19.45
N THR A 163 -3.43 -3.27 -19.42
CA THR A 163 -4.71 -3.19 -20.12
C THR A 163 -5.01 -1.75 -20.55
N ASP A 164 -5.54 -1.60 -21.76
CA ASP A 164 -6.04 -0.31 -22.26
C ASP A 164 -7.46 -0.01 -21.75
N GLU A 165 -8.16 -1.02 -21.22
CA GLU A 165 -9.54 -0.90 -20.77
C GLU A 165 -9.66 -0.27 -19.38
N ILE A 166 -9.98 1.02 -19.36
CA ILE A 166 -10.19 1.80 -18.13
C ILE A 166 -11.24 1.16 -17.22
N ALA A 167 -12.31 0.61 -17.78
CA ALA A 167 -13.36 -0.05 -17.00
C ALA A 167 -12.82 -1.20 -16.14
N ILE A 168 -11.87 -1.99 -16.66
CA ILE A 168 -11.21 -3.07 -15.92
C ILE A 168 -10.45 -2.52 -14.72
N MET A 169 -9.71 -1.42 -14.91
CA MET A 169 -8.95 -0.78 -13.83
C MET A 169 -9.86 -0.28 -12.70
N TYR A 170 -10.98 0.38 -13.04
CA TYR A 170 -11.97 0.83 -12.06
C TYR A 170 -12.58 -0.34 -11.27
N ILE A 171 -13.01 -1.40 -11.97
CA ILE A 171 -13.59 -2.58 -11.33
C ILE A 171 -12.56 -3.23 -10.41
N ALA A 172 -11.31 -3.38 -10.86
CA ALA A 172 -10.24 -3.97 -10.07
C ALA A 172 -10.01 -3.21 -8.76
N VAL A 173 -9.88 -1.88 -8.83
CA VAL A 173 -9.69 -1.03 -7.65
C VAL A 173 -10.89 -1.11 -6.70
N ILE A 174 -12.12 -1.01 -7.21
CA ILE A 174 -13.33 -1.07 -6.37
C ILE A 174 -13.44 -2.42 -5.66
N VAL A 175 -13.21 -3.52 -6.38
CA VAL A 175 -13.25 -4.87 -5.80
C VAL A 175 -12.15 -5.04 -4.75
N ALA A 176 -10.90 -4.68 -5.07
CA ALA A 176 -9.78 -4.81 -4.15
C ALA A 176 -9.99 -4.00 -2.87
N VAL A 177 -10.44 -2.75 -2.98
CA VAL A 177 -10.70 -1.90 -1.81
C VAL A 177 -11.90 -2.40 -0.99
N SER A 178 -12.93 -2.93 -1.64
CA SER A 178 -14.06 -3.56 -0.93
C SER A 178 -13.57 -4.75 -0.08
N VAL A 179 -12.70 -5.60 -0.63
CA VAL A 179 -12.06 -6.69 0.12
C VAL A 179 -11.24 -6.15 1.29
N MET A 180 -10.45 -5.10 1.08
CA MET A 180 -9.67 -4.45 2.14
C MET A 180 -10.56 -3.87 3.25
N MET A 181 -11.68 -3.23 2.91
CA MET A 181 -12.62 -2.69 3.91
C MET A 181 -13.19 -3.79 4.81
N LEU A 182 -13.49 -4.97 4.26
CA LEU A 182 -13.94 -6.13 5.02
C LEU A 182 -12.81 -6.71 5.88
N ALA A 183 -11.58 -6.73 5.37
CA ALA A 183 -10.40 -7.26 6.07
C ALA A 183 -9.83 -6.31 7.14
N ALA A 184 -10.12 -5.01 7.07
CA ALA A 184 -9.46 -3.97 7.87
C ALA A 184 -9.57 -4.16 9.38
N GLY A 185 -10.77 -4.51 9.88
CA GLY A 185 -10.99 -4.75 11.30
C GLY A 185 -10.23 -5.98 11.81
N PRO A 186 -10.47 -7.17 11.21
CA PRO A 186 -9.76 -8.39 11.57
C PRO A 186 -8.24 -8.26 11.47
N LEU A 187 -7.73 -7.68 10.38
CA LEU A 187 -6.30 -7.54 10.16
C LEU A 187 -5.65 -6.61 11.20
N ALA A 188 -6.27 -5.47 11.49
CA ALA A 188 -5.73 -4.56 12.50
C ALA A 188 -5.69 -5.18 13.90
N ASN A 189 -6.73 -5.93 14.27
CA ASN A 189 -6.75 -6.65 15.55
C ASN A 189 -5.70 -7.76 15.60
N PHE A 190 -5.42 -8.40 14.46
CA PHE A 190 -4.37 -9.40 14.34
C PHE A 190 -2.98 -8.78 14.46
N ILE A 191 -2.71 -7.66 13.79
CA ILE A 191 -1.44 -6.92 13.90
C ILE A 191 -1.21 -6.46 15.34
N ALA A 192 -2.23 -5.89 16.00
CA ALA A 192 -2.12 -5.42 17.38
C ALA A 192 -1.76 -6.54 18.38
N LYS A 193 -2.14 -7.79 18.09
CA LYS A 193 -1.87 -8.95 18.94
C LYS A 193 -0.53 -9.64 18.63
N ASN A 194 0.14 -9.29 17.53
CA ASN A 194 1.35 -9.98 17.07
C ASN A 194 2.43 -8.95 16.69
N PRO A 195 3.28 -8.53 17.64
CA PRO A 195 4.32 -7.52 17.40
C PRO A 195 5.33 -7.89 16.30
N SER A 196 5.61 -9.18 16.11
CA SER A 196 6.48 -9.65 15.03
C SER A 196 5.94 -9.33 13.63
N ILE A 197 4.62 -9.21 13.48
CA ILE A 197 3.97 -8.81 12.22
C ILE A 197 4.16 -7.32 11.96
N VAL A 198 4.18 -6.50 13.01
CA VAL A 198 4.51 -5.07 12.88
C VAL A 198 5.93 -4.94 12.34
N MET A 199 6.89 -5.65 12.92
CA MET A 199 8.28 -5.65 12.43
C MET A 199 8.41 -6.15 10.99
N LEU A 200 7.72 -7.25 10.66
CA LEU A 200 7.67 -7.78 9.29
C LEU A 200 7.13 -6.73 8.30
N ALA A 201 6.04 -6.06 8.65
CA ALA A 201 5.42 -5.06 7.81
C ALA A 201 6.26 -3.78 7.65
N LEU A 202 6.97 -3.36 8.70
CA LEU A 202 7.95 -2.26 8.58
C LEU A 202 9.13 -2.66 7.69
N GLY A 203 9.52 -3.94 7.71
CA GLY A 203 10.47 -4.50 6.74
C GLY A 203 9.96 -4.45 5.30
N PHE A 204 8.69 -4.80 5.07
CA PHE A 204 8.06 -4.66 3.75
C PHE A 204 7.97 -3.20 3.32
N LEU A 205 7.63 -2.29 4.24
CA LEU A 205 7.59 -0.85 3.98
C LEU A 205 8.96 -0.32 3.53
N LEU A 206 10.04 -0.77 4.19
CA LEU A 206 11.41 -0.43 3.83
C LEU A 206 11.77 -0.99 2.45
N MET A 207 11.45 -2.26 2.19
CA MET A 207 11.70 -2.92 0.90
C MET A 207 10.98 -2.18 -0.24
N ILE A 208 9.68 -1.89 -0.06
CA ILE A 208 8.87 -1.17 -1.04
C ILE A 208 9.45 0.22 -1.26
N GLY A 209 9.78 0.95 -0.19
CA GLY A 209 10.40 2.27 -0.28
C GLY A 209 11.69 2.25 -1.10
N MET A 210 12.56 1.26 -0.87
CA MET A 210 13.79 1.08 -1.65
C MET A 210 13.50 0.74 -3.12
N THR A 211 12.48 -0.08 -3.39
CA THR A 211 12.11 -0.41 -4.78
C THR A 211 11.51 0.77 -5.52
N LEU A 212 10.77 1.66 -4.86
CA LEU A 212 10.27 2.90 -5.47
C LEU A 212 11.40 3.88 -5.80
N ILE A 213 12.41 3.97 -4.92
CA ILE A 213 13.63 4.74 -5.21
C ILE A 213 14.35 4.14 -6.42
N ALA A 214 14.49 2.81 -6.48
CA ALA A 214 15.13 2.14 -7.60
C ALA A 214 14.36 2.37 -8.91
N ASP A 215 13.05 2.16 -8.92
CA ASP A 215 12.17 2.35 -10.08
C ASP A 215 12.24 3.82 -10.58
N GLY A 216 12.19 4.81 -9.68
CA GLY A 216 12.32 6.22 -10.05
C GLY A 216 13.74 6.63 -10.50
N MET A 217 14.76 5.88 -10.12
CA MET A 217 16.13 6.05 -10.64
C MET A 217 16.35 5.31 -11.98
N GLY A 218 15.31 4.68 -12.54
CA GLY A 218 15.34 3.93 -13.79
C GLY A 218 15.63 2.43 -13.65
N TYR A 219 15.96 1.97 -12.44
CA TYR A 219 16.25 0.57 -12.15
C TYR A 219 14.98 -0.18 -11.81
N HIS A 220 14.34 -0.73 -12.84
CA HIS A 220 13.09 -1.44 -12.69
C HIS A 220 13.29 -2.77 -11.94
N VAL A 221 12.73 -2.87 -10.74
CA VAL A 221 12.74 -4.12 -9.97
C VAL A 221 11.51 -4.95 -10.35
N PRO A 222 11.67 -6.18 -10.89
CA PRO A 222 10.52 -7.00 -11.23
C PRO A 222 9.68 -7.31 -9.99
N LYS A 223 8.41 -6.87 -10.00
CA LYS A 223 7.52 -6.96 -8.84
C LYS A 223 7.34 -8.40 -8.34
N GLY A 224 7.46 -9.40 -9.21
CA GLY A 224 7.43 -10.81 -8.85
C GLY A 224 8.47 -11.20 -7.79
N TYR A 225 9.67 -10.62 -7.80
CA TYR A 225 10.67 -10.86 -6.76
C TYR A 225 10.26 -10.26 -5.42
N ILE A 226 9.67 -9.06 -5.43
CA ILE A 226 9.16 -8.39 -4.24
C ILE A 226 8.05 -9.24 -3.62
N TYR A 227 7.07 -9.66 -4.42
CA TYR A 227 5.95 -10.49 -3.95
C TYR A 227 6.41 -11.86 -3.45
N ALA A 228 7.38 -12.48 -4.13
CA ALA A 228 7.96 -13.74 -3.66
C ALA A 228 8.66 -13.57 -2.30
N ALA A 229 9.43 -12.50 -2.12
CA ALA A 229 10.09 -12.20 -0.85
C ALA A 229 9.09 -11.93 0.28
N MET A 230 8.03 -11.15 0.01
CA MET A 230 6.96 -10.88 0.98
C MET A 230 6.19 -12.15 1.34
N GLY A 231 5.80 -12.94 0.34
CA GLY A 231 5.10 -14.22 0.54
C GLY A 231 5.95 -15.22 1.33
N PHE A 232 7.22 -15.36 1.00
CA PHE A 232 8.15 -16.21 1.74
C PHE A 232 8.31 -15.75 3.20
N SER A 233 8.49 -14.45 3.43
CA SER A 233 8.66 -13.92 4.79
C SER A 233 7.39 -14.07 5.64
N ALA A 234 6.21 -13.87 5.03
CA ALA A 234 4.93 -14.11 5.67
C ALA A 234 4.71 -15.60 6.00
N LEU A 235 5.13 -16.51 5.11
CA LEU A 235 5.10 -17.96 5.36
C LEU A 235 5.99 -18.32 6.56
N VAL A 236 7.25 -17.86 6.56
CA VAL A 236 8.20 -18.10 7.66
C VAL A 236 7.65 -17.56 8.98
N GLU A 237 7.08 -16.36 8.99
CA GLU A 237 6.47 -15.80 10.19
C GLU A 237 5.24 -16.59 10.63
N GLY A 238 4.42 -17.07 9.69
CA GLY A 238 3.31 -17.98 9.96
C GLY A 238 3.78 -19.27 10.65
N LEU A 239 4.85 -19.90 10.15
CA LEU A 239 5.45 -21.09 10.77
C LEU A 239 5.99 -20.77 12.18
N ASN A 240 6.66 -19.63 12.35
CA ASN A 240 7.15 -19.17 13.66
C ASN A 240 6.02 -18.97 14.66
N MET A 241 4.90 -18.37 14.23
CA MET A 241 3.71 -18.20 15.05
C MET A 241 3.12 -19.55 15.48
N LEU A 242 3.04 -20.52 14.56
CA LEU A 242 2.57 -21.88 14.86
C LEU A 242 3.48 -22.58 15.87
N ALA A 243 4.80 -22.48 15.71
CA ALA A 243 5.78 -23.04 16.64
C ALA A 243 5.66 -22.44 18.05
N ARG A 244 5.53 -21.11 18.15
CA ARG A 244 5.34 -20.40 19.44
C ARG A 244 4.03 -20.81 20.14
N ARG A 245 2.95 -21.02 19.39
CA ARG A 245 1.67 -21.51 19.94
C ARG A 245 1.79 -22.93 20.50
N ARG A 246 2.45 -23.84 19.78
CA ARG A 246 2.70 -25.22 20.25
C ARG A 246 3.55 -25.25 21.52
N LYS A 247 4.61 -24.43 21.59
CA LYS A 247 5.48 -24.34 22.78
C LYS A 247 4.73 -23.82 24.02
N LYS A 248 3.82 -22.86 23.86
CA LYS A 248 2.95 -22.38 24.96
C LYS A 248 1.93 -23.43 25.42
N SER A 249 1.43 -24.28 24.51
CA SER A 249 0.46 -25.34 24.83
C SER A 249 1.09 -26.60 25.44
N GLY A 250 2.39 -26.82 25.23
CA GLY A 250 3.13 -27.99 25.75
C GLY A 250 3.93 -27.74 27.04
N GLY A 251 4.00 -26.50 27.53
CA GLY A 251 4.73 -26.11 28.75
C GLY A 251 3.88 -26.11 30.03
N GLY A 252 2.69 -26.69 29.99
CA GLY A 252 1.83 -26.89 31.15
C GLY A 252 1.90 -28.33 31.65
N HIS A 253 3.06 -28.74 32.15
CA HIS A 253 3.26 -29.94 32.97
C HIS A 253 4.36 -29.64 33.99
#